data_AF-A0A2N3V845-F1
#
_entry.id   AF-A0A2N3V845-F1
#
_cell.length_a   1.000
_cell.length_b   1.000
_cell.length_c   1.000
_cell.angle_alpha   90.00
_cell.angle_beta   90.00
_cell.angle_gamma   90.00
#
_symmetry.space_group_name_H-M   'P 1'
#
loop_
_entity.id
_entity.type
_entity.pdbx_description
1 polymer ?
#
loop_
_entity_poly.entity_id
_entity_poly.type
_entity_poly.pdbx_seq_one_letter_code
_entity_poly.pdbx_strand_id
1 'polypeptide(L)'
;MAVKASVDAEAVKTFAQGCEDKHARLVQEIVKLKNLEDRLTASWSGEAKMAFDSFMERYYFQADKLNDKLLQTVENLATTSGRFSNADQVFKESVTTHANSLDLPAI
;
A
#
# COMPACT_ATOMS: atom_id res chain seq x y z
N MET A 1 -14.78 -17.36 -20.67
CA MET A 1 -14.79 -17.46 -19.19
C MET A 1 -14.38 -16.10 -18.63
N ALA A 2 -15.33 -15.34 -18.11
CA ALA A 2 -15.01 -14.12 -17.37
C ALA A 2 -14.39 -14.55 -16.03
N VAL A 3 -13.12 -14.21 -15.81
CA VAL A 3 -12.51 -14.36 -14.49
C VAL A 3 -13.34 -13.50 -13.56
N LYS A 4 -14.12 -14.14 -12.69
CA LYS A 4 -14.90 -13.49 -11.63
C LYS A 4 -13.91 -12.97 -10.58
N ALA A 5 -13.11 -11.97 -10.93
CA ALA A 5 -12.33 -11.21 -9.97
C ALA A 5 -13.26 -10.20 -9.32
N SER A 6 -14.21 -10.68 -8.51
CA SER A 6 -14.86 -9.81 -7.54
C SER A 6 -13.81 -9.54 -6.46
N VAL A 7 -12.98 -8.53 -6.71
CA VAL A 7 -12.12 -7.99 -5.67
C VAL A 7 -13.05 -7.43 -4.60
N ASP A 8 -13.05 -8.05 -3.42
CA ASP A 8 -13.82 -7.58 -2.28
C ASP A 8 -13.27 -6.20 -1.87
N ALA A 9 -14.06 -5.16 -2.12
CA ALA A 9 -13.67 -3.78 -1.86
C ALA A 9 -13.34 -3.56 -0.38
N GLU A 10 -14.01 -4.26 0.53
CA GLU A 10 -13.74 -4.16 1.97
C GLU A 10 -12.43 -4.86 2.33
N ALA A 11 -12.12 -6.00 1.70
CA ALA A 11 -10.84 -6.67 1.87
C ALA A 11 -9.66 -5.82 1.37
N VAL A 12 -9.82 -5.14 0.23
CA VAL A 12 -8.81 -4.20 -0.29
C VAL A 12 -8.60 -3.02 0.64
N LYS A 13 -9.69 -2.43 1.13
CA LYS A 13 -9.64 -1.32 2.09
C LYS A 13 -8.94 -1.73 3.38
N THR A 14 -9.31 -2.88 3.94
CA THR A 14 -8.69 -3.43 5.16
C THR A 14 -7.19 -3.66 4.97
N PHE A 15 -6.80 -4.25 3.83
CA PHE A 15 -5.39 -4.47 3.54
C PHE A 15 -4.61 -3.17 3.34
N ALA A 16 -5.19 -2.19 2.64
CA ALA A 16 -4.61 -0.86 2.45
C ALA A 16 -4.37 -0.15 3.80
N GLN A 17 -5.38 -0.14 4.68
CA GLN A 17 -5.23 0.39 6.05
C GLN A 17 -4.12 -0.34 6.82
N GLY A 18 -4.05 -1.67 6.71
CA GLY A 18 -2.97 -2.44 7.31
C GLY A 18 -1.57 -2.09 6.77
N CYS A 19 -1.46 -1.71 5.50
CA CYS A 19 -0.21 -1.20 4.91
C CYS A 19 0.15 0.19 5.44
N GLU A 20 -0.82 1.11 5.55
CA GLU A 20 -0.62 2.44 6.14
C GLU A 20 -0.18 2.36 7.62
N ASP A 21 -0.84 1.51 8.40
CA ASP A 21 -0.48 1.27 9.81
C ASP A 21 0.94 0.74 9.94
N LYS A 22 1.32 -0.22 9.10
CA LYS A 22 2.69 -0.77 9.07
C LYS A 22 3.71 0.27 8.66
N HIS A 23 3.39 1.10 7.66
CA HIS A 23 4.23 2.22 7.23
C HIS A 23 4.47 3.19 8.40
N ALA A 24 3.40 3.68 9.04
CA ALA A 24 3.50 4.60 10.17
C ALA A 24 4.32 4.00 11.33
N ARG A 25 4.12 2.72 11.63
CA ARG A 25 4.87 2.02 12.67
C ARG A 25 6.34 1.86 12.30
N LEU A 26 6.66 1.53 11.05
CA LEU A 26 8.03 1.41 10.58
C LEU A 26 8.78 2.74 10.70
N VAL A 27 8.16 3.84 10.30
CA VAL A 27 8.73 5.20 10.47
C VAL A 27 9.05 5.50 11.93
N GLN A 28 8.13 5.19 12.85
CA GLN A 28 8.35 5.39 14.28
C GLN A 28 9.51 4.55 14.82
N GLU A 29 9.60 3.28 14.42
CA GLU A 29 10.70 2.40 14.87
C GLU A 29 12.06 2.84 14.27
N ILE A 30 12.10 3.31 13.02
CA ILE A 30 13.32 3.90 12.43
C ILE A 30 13.80 5.09 13.26
N VAL A 31 12.90 6.01 13.63
CA VAL A 31 13.26 7.18 14.46
C VAL A 31 13.78 6.76 15.83
N LYS A 32 13.13 5.78 16.48
CA LYS A 32 13.60 5.24 17.76
C LYS A 32 14.99 4.63 17.64
N LEU A 33 15.25 3.88 16.56
CA LEU A 33 16.52 3.24 16.32
C LEU A 33 17.63 4.28 16.09
N LYS A 34 17.38 5.34 15.31
CA LYS A 34 18.32 6.47 15.14
C LYS A 34 18.73 7.09 16.48
N ASN A 35 17.74 7.38 17.33
CA ASN A 35 18.00 7.93 18.67
C ASN A 35 18.77 6.95 19.58
N LEU A 36 18.66 5.64 19.37
CA LEU A 36 19.43 4.63 20.10
C LEU A 36 20.86 4.53 19.58
N GLU A 37 21.04 4.52 18.26
CA GLU A 37 22.33 4.57 17.58
C GLU A 37 23.15 5.79 18.01
N ASP A 38 22.54 6.98 18.00
CA ASP A 38 23.21 8.23 18.38
C ASP A 38 23.73 8.13 19.83
N ARG A 39 22.92 7.58 20.73
CA ARG A 39 23.32 7.40 22.14
C ARG A 39 24.37 6.31 22.33
N LEU A 40 24.24 5.20 21.62
CA LEU A 40 25.15 4.05 21.74
C LEU A 40 26.54 4.40 21.20
N THR A 41 26.59 5.13 20.10
CA THR A 41 27.83 5.46 19.39
C THR A 41 28.42 6.82 19.78
N ALA A 42 27.77 7.58 20.67
CA ALA A 42 28.20 8.92 21.08
C ALA A 42 29.66 9.00 21.56
N SER A 43 30.14 7.94 22.22
CA SER A 43 31.51 7.84 22.73
C SER A 43 32.43 6.99 21.86
N TRP A 44 31.89 6.38 20.80
CA TRP A 44 32.66 5.50 19.93
C TRP A 44 33.49 6.33 18.97
N SER A 45 34.69 5.83 18.66
CA SER A 45 35.57 6.41 17.64
C SER A 45 36.35 5.32 16.93
N GLY A 46 36.94 5.66 15.79
CA GLY A 46 37.74 4.75 14.99
C GLY A 46 36.93 3.77 14.15
N GLU A 47 37.58 2.69 13.72
CA GLU A 47 37.08 1.76 12.71
C GLU A 47 35.77 1.06 13.09
N ALA A 48 35.58 0.75 14.38
CA ALA A 48 34.35 0.13 14.86
C ALA A 48 33.12 1.03 14.69
N LYS A 49 33.27 2.35 14.92
CA LYS A 49 32.20 3.31 14.68
C LYS A 49 31.90 3.41 13.18
N MET A 50 32.92 3.54 12.34
CA MET A 50 32.72 3.64 10.88
C MET A 50 32.02 2.41 10.30
N ALA A 51 32.37 1.21 10.78
CA ALA A 51 31.73 -0.04 10.35
C ALA A 51 30.25 -0.10 10.79
N PHE A 52 29.96 0.33 12.02
CA PHE A 52 28.58 0.40 12.51
C PHE A 52 27.75 1.44 11.76
N ASP A 53 28.25 2.66 11.60
CA ASP A 53 27.57 3.73 10.85
C ASP A 53 27.28 3.28 9.40
N SER A 54 28.23 2.60 8.75
CA SER A 54 28.03 2.03 7.39
C SER A 54 26.96 0.93 7.35
N PHE A 55 26.86 0.11 8.40
CA PHE A 55 25.79 -0.89 8.52
C PHE A 55 24.43 -0.21 8.70
N MET A 56 24.36 0.80 9.57
CA MET A 56 23.13 1.54 9.85
C MET A 56 22.62 2.30 8.62
N GLU A 57 23.51 2.93 7.85
CA GLU A 57 23.17 3.57 6.58
C GLU A 57 22.47 2.59 5.62
N ARG A 58 23.06 1.39 5.44
CA ARG A 58 22.47 0.34 4.59
C ARG A 58 21.13 -0.16 5.15
N TYR A 59 21.02 -0.29 6.46
CA TYR A 59 19.79 -0.68 7.11
C TYR A 59 18.68 0.34 6.83
N TYR A 60 18.94 1.64 7.04
CA TYR A 60 17.95 2.69 6.79
C TYR A 60 17.56 2.78 5.32
N PHE A 61 18.51 2.67 4.40
CA PHE A 61 18.21 2.65 2.98
C PHE A 61 17.23 1.53 2.58
N GLN A 62 17.39 0.34 3.18
CA GLN A 62 16.49 -0.78 2.91
C GLN A 62 15.15 -0.61 3.63
N ALA A 63 15.14 -0.01 4.82
CA ALA A 63 13.92 0.30 5.56
C ALA A 63 13.07 1.36 4.83
N ASP A 64 13.69 2.41 4.31
CA ASP A 64 13.03 3.45 3.50
C ASP A 64 12.43 2.84 2.23
N LYS A 65 13.17 1.98 1.52
CA LYS A 65 12.62 1.24 0.36
C LYS A 65 11.40 0.39 0.70
N LEU A 66 11.43 -0.31 1.83
CA LEU A 66 10.27 -1.08 2.27
C LEU A 66 9.08 -0.14 2.53
N ASN A 67 9.34 1.00 3.17
CA ASN A 67 8.34 1.99 3.49
C ASN A 67 7.68 2.59 2.24
N ASP A 68 8.49 2.89 1.21
CA ASP A 68 8.02 3.34 -0.11
C ASP A 68 7.18 2.28 -0.80
N LYS A 69 7.57 1.00 -0.67
CA LYS A 69 6.80 -0.11 -1.26
C LYS A 69 5.45 -0.32 -0.58
N LEU A 70 5.36 -0.10 0.72
CA LEU A 70 4.08 -0.13 1.45
C LEU A 70 3.17 0.99 0.93
N LEU A 71 3.68 2.22 0.81
CA LEU A 71 2.90 3.35 0.28
C LEU A 71 2.47 3.12 -1.18
N GLN A 72 3.39 2.70 -2.04
CA GLN A 72 3.10 2.38 -3.44
C GLN A 72 2.05 1.27 -3.57
N THR A 73 2.05 0.29 -2.66
CA THR A 73 1.05 -0.77 -2.61
C THR A 73 -0.33 -0.19 -2.29
N VAL A 74 -0.44 0.71 -1.30
CA VAL A 74 -1.68 1.41 -0.96
C VAL A 74 -2.22 2.20 -2.15
N GLU A 75 -1.38 2.99 -2.81
CA GLU A 75 -1.77 3.79 -3.98
C GLU A 75 -2.26 2.91 -5.15
N ASN A 76 -1.56 1.81 -5.41
CA ASN A 76 -1.95 0.85 -6.44
C ASN A 76 -3.29 0.16 -6.12
N LEU A 77 -3.52 -0.19 -4.86
CA LEU A 77 -4.78 -0.77 -4.40
C LEU A 77 -5.93 0.23 -4.53
N ALA A 78 -5.73 1.48 -4.13
CA ALA A 78 -6.74 2.54 -4.27
C ALA A 78 -7.08 2.80 -5.74
N THR A 79 -6.07 2.84 -6.62
CA THR A 79 -6.28 2.98 -8.07
C THR A 79 -7.04 1.79 -8.64
N THR A 80 -6.68 0.58 -8.21
CA THR A 80 -7.28 -0.66 -8.70
C THR A 80 -8.73 -0.79 -8.23
N SER A 81 -9.02 -0.48 -6.97
CA SER A 81 -10.39 -0.49 -6.43
C SER A 81 -11.30 0.54 -7.12
N GLY A 82 -10.79 1.76 -7.37
CA GLY A 82 -11.52 2.79 -8.13
C GLY A 82 -11.85 2.36 -9.56
N ARG A 83 -10.91 1.68 -10.24
CA ARG A 83 -11.15 1.11 -11.59
C ARG A 83 -12.20 0.00 -11.57
N PHE A 84 -12.19 -0.87 -10.56
CA PHE A 84 -13.20 -1.93 -10.42
C PHE A 84 -14.59 -1.38 -10.11
N SER A 85 -14.70 -0.36 -9.25
CA SER A 85 -15.98 0.31 -8.96
C SER A 85 -16.58 0.94 -10.21
N ASN A 86 -15.78 1.64 -11.02
CA ASN A 86 -16.24 2.23 -12.27
C ASN A 86 -16.66 1.15 -13.30
N ALA A 87 -15.89 0.06 -13.41
CA ALA A 87 -16.23 -1.03 -14.33
C ALA A 87 -17.55 -1.73 -13.97
N ASP A 88 -17.79 -1.94 -12.67
CA ASP A 88 -19.04 -2.56 -12.19
C ASP A 88 -20.25 -1.65 -12.42
N GLN A 89 -20.09 -0.33 -12.26
CA GLN A 89 -21.15 0.63 -12.55
C GLN A 89 -21.50 0.70 -14.04
N VAL A 90 -20.49 0.81 -14.92
CA VAL A 90 -20.67 0.79 -16.38
C VAL A 90 -21.33 -0.51 -16.84
N PHE A 91 -20.95 -1.65 -16.25
CA PHE A 91 -21.57 -2.93 -16.55
C PHE A 91 -23.05 -2.96 -16.13
N LYS A 92 -23.39 -2.48 -14.93
CA LYS A 92 -24.79 -2.36 -14.49
C LYS A 92 -25.62 -1.46 -15.39
N GLU A 93 -25.07 -0.33 -15.81
CA GLU A 93 -25.74 0.60 -16.74
C GLU A 93 -25.97 -0.05 -18.11
N SER A 94 -24.98 -0.77 -18.65
CA SER A 94 -25.12 -1.53 -19.89
C SER A 94 -26.17 -2.64 -19.79
N VAL A 95 -26.16 -3.42 -18.71
CA VAL A 95 -27.17 -4.46 -18.45
C VAL A 95 -28.57 -3.85 -18.32
N THR A 96 -28.70 -2.74 -17.60
CA THR A 96 -29.99 -2.04 -17.44
C THR A 96 -30.49 -1.51 -18.79
N THR A 97 -29.61 -0.94 -19.60
CA THR A 97 -29.92 -0.45 -20.95
C THR A 97 -30.41 -1.59 -21.86
N HIS A 98 -29.73 -2.74 -21.83
CA HIS A 98 -30.15 -3.92 -22.59
C HIS A 98 -31.45 -4.54 -22.07
N ALA A 99 -31.64 -4.60 -20.75
CA ALA A 99 -32.88 -5.09 -20.14
C ALA A 99 -34.07 -4.21 -20.54
N ASN A 100 -33.92 -2.88 -20.50
CA ASN A 100 -34.95 -1.94 -20.93
C ASN A 100 -35.23 -1.98 -22.44
N SER A 101 -34.25 -2.37 -23.26
CA SER A 101 -34.45 -2.56 -24.71
C SER A 101 -35.23 -3.82 -25.07
N LEU A 102 -35.29 -4.79 -24.16
CA LEU A 102 -36.05 -6.04 -24.30
C LEU A 102 -37.49 -5.91 -23.78
N ASP A 103 -37.76 -4.91 -22.95
CA ASP A 103 -39.10 -4.54 -22.48
C ASP A 103 -39.75 -3.60 -23.52
N LEU A 104 -40.11 -4.16 -24.67
CA LEU A 104 -40.88 -3.44 -25.69
C LEU A 104 -42.29 -3.16 -25.15
N PRO A 105 -42.81 -1.92 -25.25
CA PRO A 105 -44.15 -1.60 -24.78
C PRO A 105 -45.18 -2.48 -25.50
N ALA A 106 -46.05 -3.12 -24.72
CA ALA A 106 -47.16 -3.91 -25.25
C ALA A 106 -48.02 -3.02 -26.17
N ILE A 107 -48.23 -3.49 -27.41
CA ILE A 107 -49.09 -2.88 -28.44
C ILE A 107 -50.53 -2.79 -27.92
#